data_AF-A0A962CII7-F1
#
_entry.id   AF-A0A962CII7-F1
#
_cell.length_a   1.000
_cell.length_b   1.000
_cell.length_c   1.000
_cell.angle_alpha   90.00
_cell.angle_beta   90.00
_cell.angle_gamma   90.00
#
_symmetry.space_group_name_H-M   'P 1'
#
loop_
_entity.id
_entity.type
_entity.pdbx_description
1 polymer ?
#
loop_
_entity_poly.entity_id
_entity_poly.type
_entity_poly.pdbx_seq_one_letter_code
_entity_poly.pdbx_strand_id
1 'polypeptide(L)'
;VASRMLRDRCVCFVGIGLPSAACNLARLTHAPDIVLIYESGTIGTRPQVLPLSIGDGELAETASCVVPLPELFNYYLQAGRVDV
;
A
#
# COMPACT_ATOMS: atom_id res chain seq x y z
N VAL A 1 9.81 -8.45 -11.91
CA VAL A 1 10.21 -7.24 -12.67
C VAL A 1 9.55 -6.00 -12.07
N ALA A 2 8.23 -6.00 -11.88
CA ALA A 2 7.47 -4.87 -11.33
C ALA A 2 8.04 -4.27 -10.02
N SER A 3 8.49 -5.10 -9.08
CA SER A 3 9.06 -4.59 -7.81
C SER A 3 10.21 -3.60 -8.01
N ARG A 4 11.07 -3.82 -9.01
CA ARG A 4 12.23 -2.94 -9.31
C ARG A 4 11.84 -1.59 -9.91
N MET A 5 10.58 -1.42 -10.30
CA MET A 5 10.08 -0.15 -10.85
C MET A 5 9.65 0.82 -9.72
N LEU A 6 9.45 0.30 -8.51
CA LEU A 6 9.06 1.08 -7.34
C LEU A 6 10.30 1.73 -6.73
N ARG A 7 10.18 3.01 -6.35
CA ARG A 7 11.27 3.75 -5.72
C ARG A 7 11.09 3.74 -4.21
N ASP A 8 12.19 3.84 -3.48
CA ASP A 8 12.09 4.09 -2.05
C ASP A 8 11.32 5.39 -1.78
N ARG A 9 10.51 5.39 -0.71
CA ARG A 9 9.64 6.51 -0.30
C ARG A 9 8.51 6.90 -1.25
N CYS A 10 8.24 6.17 -2.33
CA CYS A 10 7.05 6.45 -3.13
C CYS A 10 5.78 6.00 -2.40
N VAL A 11 4.68 6.70 -2.64
CA VAL A 11 3.34 6.35 -2.17
C VAL A 11 2.64 5.55 -3.26
N CYS A 12 2.39 4.27 -3.00
CA CYS A 12 1.75 3.38 -3.95
C CYS A 12 0.33 3.04 -3.51
N PHE A 13 -0.63 3.14 -4.42
CA PHE A 13 -1.99 2.67 -4.22
C PHE A 13 -2.11 1.23 -4.73
N VAL A 14 -2.31 0.30 -3.79
CA VAL A 14 -2.04 -1.12 -3.97
C VAL A 14 -3.33 -1.94 -3.93
N GLY A 15 -3.53 -2.78 -4.95
CA GLY A 15 -4.54 -3.83 -4.96
C GLY A 15 -4.02 -5.18 -4.45
N ILE A 16 -4.86 -6.21 -4.43
CA ILE A 16 -4.48 -7.57 -3.99
C ILE A 16 -3.76 -8.36 -5.08
N GLY A 17 -3.03 -9.41 -4.70
CA GLY A 17 -2.38 -10.34 -5.61
C GLY A 17 -0.99 -9.87 -6.05
N LEU A 18 -0.69 -9.99 -7.35
CA LEU A 18 0.64 -9.68 -7.90
C LEU A 18 1.11 -8.23 -7.64
N PRO A 19 0.26 -7.19 -7.72
CA PRO A 19 0.65 -5.83 -7.33
C PRO A 19 1.09 -5.74 -5.86
N SER A 20 0.32 -6.33 -4.93
CA SER A 20 0.69 -6.41 -3.51
C SER A 20 2.00 -7.16 -3.29
N ALA A 21 2.20 -8.29 -3.98
CA ALA A 21 3.43 -9.06 -3.89
C ALA A 21 4.64 -8.27 -4.40
N ALA A 22 4.49 -7.51 -5.49
CA ALA A 22 5.55 -6.66 -6.03
C ALA A 22 5.90 -5.51 -5.06
N CYS A 23 4.90 -4.86 -4.49
CA CYS A 23 5.07 -3.77 -3.52
C CYS A 23 5.75 -4.26 -2.23
N ASN A 24 5.30 -5.39 -1.69
CA ASN A 24 5.90 -5.99 -0.51
C ASN A 24 7.32 -6.51 -0.78
N LEU A 25 7.59 -7.07 -1.97
CA LEU A 25 8.95 -7.44 -2.35
C LEU A 25 9.86 -6.20 -2.45
N ALA A 26 9.38 -5.08 -3.00
CA ALA A 26 10.14 -3.83 -3.02
C ALA A 26 10.45 -3.34 -1.59
N ARG A 27 9.43 -3.30 -0.72
CA ARG A 27 9.55 -2.93 0.70
C ARG A 27 10.55 -3.78 1.46
N LEU A 28 10.56 -5.09 1.23
CA LEU A 28 11.47 -6.01 1.92
C LEU A 28 12.87 -6.06 1.31
N THR A 29 13.14 -5.35 0.22
CA THR A 29 14.44 -5.41 -0.48
C THR A 29 15.12 -4.04 -0.58
N HIS A 30 14.69 -3.20 -1.51
CA HIS A 30 15.41 -1.98 -1.92
C HIS A 30 14.65 -0.69 -1.65
N ALA A 31 13.39 -0.77 -1.23
CA ALA A 31 12.51 0.37 -0.98
C ALA A 31 11.84 0.28 0.40
N PRO A 32 12.61 0.18 1.51
CA PRO A 32 12.06 -0.08 2.85
C PRO A 32 11.07 0.98 3.36
N ASP A 33 11.15 2.20 2.84
CA ASP A 33 10.35 3.35 3.22
C ASP A 33 9.21 3.62 2.23
N ILE A 34 8.95 2.72 1.28
CA ILE A 34 7.75 2.80 0.43
C ILE A 34 6.47 2.80 1.28
N VAL A 35 5.52 3.67 0.93
CA VAL A 35 4.23 3.79 1.61
C VAL A 35 3.18 3.04 0.81
N LEU A 36 2.60 2.00 1.41
CA LEU A 36 1.53 1.22 0.78
C LEU A 36 0.19 1.71 1.29
N ILE A 37 -0.70 2.04 0.36
CA ILE A 37 -2.08 2.43 0.63
C ILE A 37 -2.99 1.41 -0.05
N TYR A 38 -3.91 0.80 0.69
CA TYR A 38 -4.88 -0.15 0.12
C TYR A 38 -6.28 0.46 0.05
N GLU A 39 -7.08 -0.03 -0.90
CA GLU A 39 -8.48 0.34 -1.10
C GLU A 39 -9.35 0.20 0.16
N SER A 40 -8.94 -0.59 1.16
CA SER A 40 -9.66 -0.68 2.44
C SER A 40 -9.57 0.56 3.31
N GLY A 41 -8.80 1.58 2.90
CA GLY A 41 -8.56 2.78 3.70
C GLY A 41 -7.34 2.68 4.61
N THR A 42 -6.53 1.63 4.47
CA THR A 42 -5.32 1.44 5.27
C THR A 42 -4.15 2.21 4.65
N ILE A 43 -3.48 3.02 5.46
CA ILE A 43 -2.38 3.89 5.04
C ILE A 43 -1.09 3.46 5.73
N GLY A 44 -0.01 3.39 4.95
CA GLY A 44 1.31 3.02 5.45
C GLY A 44 1.35 1.57 5.93
N THR A 45 0.60 0.69 5.26
CA THR A 45 0.43 -0.70 5.64
C THR A 45 1.71 -1.49 5.40
N ARG A 46 2.09 -2.34 6.38
CA ARG A 46 3.34 -3.13 6.32
C ARG A 46 3.07 -4.62 6.58
N PRO A 47 2.41 -5.32 5.65
CA PRO A 47 2.00 -6.72 5.84
C PRO A 47 3.21 -7.64 6.10
N GLN A 48 3.15 -8.49 7.12
CA GLN A 48 4.09 -9.59 7.33
C GLN A 48 3.78 -10.78 6.44
N VAL A 49 2.50 -11.00 6.14
CA VAL A 49 2.02 -12.00 5.18
C VAL A 49 1.28 -11.32 4.04
N LEU A 50 1.21 -11.96 2.87
CA LEU A 50 0.45 -11.40 1.76
C LEU A 50 -1.05 -11.50 2.09
N PRO A 51 -1.79 -10.38 2.07
CA PRO A 51 -3.22 -10.36 2.38
C PRO A 51 -4.01 -11.13 1.32
N LEU A 52 -5.02 -11.88 1.76
CA LEU A 52 -5.88 -12.67 0.88
C LEU A 52 -6.95 -11.82 0.18
N SER A 53 -7.35 -10.72 0.80
CA SER A 53 -8.36 -9.80 0.27
C SER A 53 -8.15 -8.37 0.81
N ILE A 54 -8.89 -7.40 0.25
CA ILE A 54 -8.89 -6.02 0.76
C ILE A 54 -9.46 -5.92 2.19
N GLY A 55 -10.32 -6.86 2.59
CA GLY A 55 -10.88 -6.94 3.94
C GLY A 55 -10.05 -7.77 4.93
N ASP A 56 -8.84 -8.19 4.55
CA ASP A 56 -7.97 -8.99 5.41
C ASP A 56 -7.46 -8.15 6.60
N GLY A 57 -7.56 -8.70 7.82
CA GLY A 57 -7.17 -8.04 9.06
C GLY A 57 -5.70 -7.61 9.06
N GLU A 58 -4.84 -8.36 8.37
CA GLU A 58 -3.42 -8.05 8.19
C GLU A 58 -3.20 -6.61 7.67
N LEU A 59 -4.09 -6.14 6.79
CA LEU A 59 -3.99 -4.80 6.23
C LEU A 59 -4.28 -3.71 7.26
N ALA A 60 -5.21 -3.93 8.17
CA ALA A 60 -5.58 -2.94 9.18
C ALA A 60 -4.63 -3.00 10.38
N GLU A 61 -4.25 -4.20 10.80
CA GLU A 61 -3.37 -4.44 11.95
C GLU A 61 -1.95 -3.90 11.72
N THR A 62 -1.47 -3.90 10.48
CA THR A 62 -0.14 -3.38 10.13
C THR A 62 -0.17 -1.95 9.55
N ALA A 63 -1.33 -1.30 9.54
CA ALA A 63 -1.48 0.08 9.06
C ALA A 63 -0.95 1.09 10.07
N SER A 64 -0.46 2.23 9.57
CA SER A 64 -0.18 3.39 10.43
C SER A 64 -1.49 4.06 10.87
N CYS A 65 -2.47 4.11 9.97
CA CYS A 65 -3.84 4.49 10.29
C CYS A 65 -4.83 3.88 9.29
N VAL A 66 -6.10 3.88 9.68
CA VAL A 66 -7.23 3.50 8.83
C VAL A 66 -8.15 4.69 8.70
N VAL A 67 -8.47 5.08 7.47
CA VAL A 67 -9.35 6.21 7.17
C VAL A 67 -10.59 5.76 6.39
N PRO A 68 -11.70 6.50 6.44
CA PRO A 68 -12.85 6.23 5.59
C PRO A 68 -12.52 6.36 4.10
N LEU A 69 -13.17 5.54 3.27
CA LEU A 69 -13.00 5.55 1.82
C LEU A 69 -13.13 6.94 1.16
N PRO A 70 -14.12 7.79 1.52
CA PRO A 70 -14.20 9.13 0.95
C PRO A 70 -12.94 9.97 1.22
N GLU A 71 -12.32 9.80 2.40
CA GLU A 71 -11.10 10.52 2.76
C GLU A 71 -9.90 10.03 1.94
N LEU A 72 -9.76 8.71 1.83
CA LEU A 72 -8.74 8.07 1.00
C LEU A 72 -8.78 8.60 -0.44
N PHE A 73 -9.95 8.55 -1.06
CA PHE A 73 -10.10 8.96 -2.46
C PHE A 73 -9.94 10.46 -2.64
N ASN A 74 -10.55 11.30 -1.78
CA ASN A 74 -10.53 12.75 -1.95
C ASN A 74 -9.16 13.36 -1.58
N TYR A 75 -8.55 12.95 -0.47
CA TYR A 75 -7.38 13.62 0.10
C TYR A 75 -6.05 12.95 -0.22
N TYR A 76 -6.05 11.71 -0.72
CA TYR A 76 -4.83 11.03 -1.15
C TYR A 76 -4.81 10.81 -2.66
N LEU A 77 -5.76 10.03 -3.19
CA LEU A 77 -5.73 9.67 -4.62
C LEU A 77 -6.00 10.87 -5.53
N GLN A 78 -7.17 11.50 -5.42
CA GLN A 78 -7.56 12.62 -6.27
C GLN A 78 -6.76 13.89 -5.99
N ALA A 79 -6.24 14.04 -4.77
CA ALA A 79 -5.33 15.14 -4.42
C ALA A 79 -3.91 14.97 -4.97
N GLY A 80 -3.62 13.88 -5.69
CA GLY A 80 -2.32 13.64 -6.32
C GLY A 80 -1.19 13.33 -5.34
N ARG A 81 -1.52 12.74 -4.17
CA ARG A 81 -0.53 12.30 -3.16
C ARG A 81 -0.09 10.84 -3.34
N VAL A 82 -0.55 10.19 -4.40
CA VAL A 82 -0.15 8.84 -4.81
C VAL A 82 0.75 8.95 -6.03
N ASP A 83 1.90 8.29 -6.00
CA ASP A 83 2.89 8.29 -7.08
C ASP A 83 2.65 7.18 -8.11
N VAL A 84 2.15 6.02 -7.65
CA VAL A 84 1.99 4.79 -8.45
C VAL A 84 0.65 4.14 -8.18
#